data_AF-A0A536YBN0-F1
#
_entry.id   AF-A0A536YBN0-F1
#
_cell.length_a   1.000
_cell.length_b   1.000
_cell.length_c   1.000
_cell.angle_alpha   90.00
_cell.angle_beta   90.00
_cell.angle_gamma   90.00
#
_symmetry.space_group_name_H-M   'P 1'
#
loop_
_entity.id
_entity.type
_entity.pdbx_description
1 polymer ?
#
loop_
_entity_poly.entity_id
_entity_poly.type
_entity_poly.pdbx_seq_one_letter_code
_entity_poly.pdbx_strand_id
1 'polypeptide(L)'
;MLASIIRRFPHWIAAGLIAGLACGLYWPFLGSPRVFDDWVFFSGQSFSYYATHPFGLELRLPAYFSLAVTEVEIGGLVPHRIVSLAFHITCALILYKLTHDLLRLVTPADRSEYTSGANARTWALIGATVFAIHPVAVYGAAYLIQRTVVLATLFSMLSIVLFVRGLARGRHADAVSAALMYSVAVLSKEHSILLPGAAVLAVLLVGAERRFAVRHAAIYLLACAPAAIFVTLFRTWLIGRAYEPDFGAVANQLEGVFGHAVADFSWSMSAVTQAGLFFKYLALWLWPDTRAMSIDIRVDFLQTWSAGWIVLKV
;
A
#
# COMPACT_ATOMS: atom_id res chain seq x y z
N MET A 1 15.40 -31.34 14.50
CA MET A 1 14.08 -31.13 13.83
C MET A 1 13.03 -30.60 14.81
N LEU A 2 12.76 -31.25 15.95
CA LEU A 2 11.79 -30.80 16.96
C LEU A 2 12.01 -29.36 17.48
N ALA A 3 13.25 -28.98 17.82
CA ALA A 3 13.54 -27.64 18.35
C ALA A 3 13.25 -26.50 17.35
N SER A 4 13.37 -26.75 16.04
CA SER A 4 13.00 -25.80 14.97
C SER A 4 11.48 -25.62 14.90
N ILE A 5 10.74 -26.73 15.00
CA ILE A 5 9.27 -26.74 14.99
C ILE A 5 8.72 -25.99 16.20
N ILE A 6 9.25 -26.27 17.40
CA ILE A 6 8.84 -25.61 18.66
C ILE A 6 9.07 -24.09 18.59
N ARG A 7 10.18 -23.63 18.01
CA ARG A 7 10.46 -22.19 17.84
C ARG A 7 9.54 -21.50 16.84
N ARG A 8 9.06 -22.23 15.82
CA ARG A 8 8.16 -21.68 14.78
C ARG A 8 6.69 -21.73 15.19
N PHE A 9 6.32 -22.62 16.11
CA PHE A 9 4.94 -22.82 16.57
C PHE A 9 4.18 -21.52 16.95
N PRO A 10 4.77 -20.58 17.71
CA PRO A 10 4.09 -19.32 18.02
C PRO A 10 3.80 -18.43 16.80
N HIS A 11 4.64 -18.50 15.76
CA HIS A 11 4.42 -17.76 14.52
C HIS A 11 3.28 -18.35 13.69
N TRP A 12 3.11 -19.68 13.72
CA TRP A 12 1.96 -20.34 13.07
C TRP A 12 0.64 -19.98 13.75
N ILE A 13 0.62 -19.93 15.08
CA ILE A 13 -0.55 -19.45 15.84
C ILE A 13 -0.87 -18.01 15.45
N ALA A 14 0.13 -17.12 15.44
CA ALA A 14 -0.05 -15.73 15.05
C ALA A 14 -0.62 -15.61 13.62
N ALA A 15 -0.08 -16.35 12.66
CA ALA A 15 -0.57 -16.36 11.29
C ALA A 15 -2.01 -16.88 11.19
N GLY A 16 -2.32 -17.98 11.89
CA GLY A 16 -3.67 -18.55 11.96
C GLY A 16 -4.68 -17.59 12.58
N LEU A 17 -4.30 -16.84 13.62
CA LEU A 17 -5.16 -15.83 14.25
C LEU A 17 -5.44 -14.67 13.30
N ILE A 18 -4.40 -14.12 12.64
CA ILE A 18 -4.56 -13.02 11.67
C ILE A 18 -5.50 -13.45 10.54
N ALA A 19 -5.26 -14.62 9.95
CA ALA A 19 -6.08 -15.13 8.86
C ALA A 19 -7.52 -15.44 9.32
N GLY A 20 -7.68 -16.07 10.48
CA GLY A 20 -8.99 -16.41 11.04
C GLY A 20 -9.85 -15.17 11.32
N LEU A 21 -9.26 -14.12 11.90
CA LEU A 21 -9.95 -12.85 12.17
C LEU A 21 -10.33 -12.11 10.88
N ALA A 22 -9.40 -12.05 9.91
CA ALA A 22 -9.70 -11.46 8.60
C ALA A 22 -10.84 -12.23 7.90
N CYS A 23 -10.77 -13.56 7.84
CA CYS A 23 -11.85 -14.38 7.28
C CYS A 23 -13.17 -14.14 8.02
N GLY A 24 -13.17 -14.14 9.35
CA GLY A 24 -14.38 -13.87 10.14
C GLY A 24 -15.03 -12.52 9.83
N LEU A 25 -14.24 -11.48 9.57
CA LEU A 25 -14.74 -10.15 9.21
C LEU A 25 -15.26 -10.10 7.77
N TYR A 26 -14.52 -10.61 6.79
CA TYR A 26 -14.82 -10.41 5.37
C TYR A 26 -15.75 -11.48 4.76
N TRP A 27 -15.82 -12.67 5.35
CA TRP A 27 -16.62 -13.80 4.84
C TRP A 27 -18.11 -13.47 4.60
N PRO A 28 -18.81 -12.75 5.50
CA PRO A 28 -20.22 -12.41 5.28
C PRO A 28 -20.47 -11.50 4.07
N PHE A 29 -19.43 -10.82 3.56
CA PHE A 29 -19.53 -9.78 2.54
C PHE A 29 -18.94 -10.21 1.18
N LEU A 30 -18.65 -11.50 0.99
CA LEU A 30 -18.10 -11.99 -0.28
C LEU A 30 -19.08 -11.81 -1.46
N GLY A 31 -20.38 -11.75 -1.18
CA GLY A 31 -21.43 -11.53 -2.20
C GLY A 31 -21.80 -10.06 -2.43
N SER A 32 -21.17 -9.10 -1.76
CA SER A 32 -21.53 -7.68 -1.86
C SER A 32 -21.34 -7.15 -3.29
N PRO A 33 -22.25 -6.26 -3.77
CA PRO A 33 -22.22 -5.76 -5.14
C PRO A 33 -20.97 -4.92 -5.46
N ARG A 34 -20.73 -4.73 -6.76
CA ARG A 34 -19.69 -3.84 -7.29
C ARG A 34 -20.01 -2.38 -6.93
N VAL A 35 -18.97 -1.59 -6.68
CA VAL A 35 -19.09 -0.17 -6.33
C VAL A 35 -18.14 0.67 -7.16
N PHE A 36 -18.52 1.90 -7.48
CA PHE A 36 -17.65 2.91 -8.11
C PHE A 36 -16.96 2.39 -9.40
N ASP A 37 -15.64 2.53 -9.50
CA ASP A 37 -14.84 2.21 -10.68
C ASP A 37 -14.75 0.70 -10.95
N ASP A 38 -15.26 -0.16 -10.05
CA ASP A 38 -15.47 -1.57 -10.37
C ASP A 38 -16.37 -1.67 -11.61
N TRP A 39 -17.41 -0.84 -11.71
CA TRP A 39 -18.29 -0.84 -12.87
C TRP A 39 -17.55 -0.55 -14.16
N VAL A 40 -16.74 0.52 -14.18
CA VAL A 40 -15.96 0.92 -15.35
C VAL A 40 -15.00 -0.17 -15.80
N PHE A 41 -14.31 -0.80 -14.84
CA PHE A 41 -13.37 -1.88 -15.16
C PHE A 41 -14.10 -3.10 -15.71
N PHE A 42 -15.14 -3.58 -15.02
CA PHE A 42 -15.86 -4.81 -15.37
C PHE A 42 -16.84 -4.67 -16.55
N SER A 43 -17.23 -3.45 -16.94
CA SER A 43 -17.98 -3.20 -18.18
C SER A 43 -17.06 -2.89 -19.37
N GLY A 44 -15.76 -2.69 -19.13
CA GLY A 44 -14.79 -2.34 -20.15
C GLY A 44 -14.38 -3.51 -21.03
N GLN A 45 -13.99 -3.21 -22.27
CA GLN A 45 -13.55 -4.21 -23.25
C GLN A 45 -12.13 -4.75 -22.99
N SER A 46 -11.38 -4.16 -22.05
CA SER A 46 -9.97 -4.50 -21.80
C SER A 46 -9.76 -5.80 -21.01
N PHE A 47 -10.82 -6.47 -20.55
CA PHE A 47 -10.72 -7.73 -19.80
C PHE A 47 -9.98 -8.81 -20.59
N SER A 48 -10.29 -8.97 -21.88
CA SER A 48 -9.66 -9.97 -22.74
C SER A 48 -8.15 -9.74 -22.90
N TYR A 49 -7.75 -8.47 -23.08
CA TYR A 49 -6.35 -8.07 -23.13
C TYR A 49 -5.64 -8.46 -21.82
N TYR A 50 -6.17 -8.01 -20.68
CA TYR A 50 -5.53 -8.28 -19.40
C TYR A 50 -5.56 -9.76 -19.00
N ALA A 51 -6.55 -10.55 -19.43
CA ALA A 51 -6.59 -11.99 -19.12
C ALA A 51 -5.52 -12.78 -19.88
N THR A 52 -5.09 -12.30 -21.05
CA THR A 52 -4.15 -13.01 -21.95
C THR A 52 -2.71 -12.53 -21.83
N HIS A 53 -2.47 -11.39 -21.18
CA HIS A 53 -1.14 -10.77 -21.06
C HIS A 53 -0.70 -10.69 -19.60
N PRO A 54 -0.15 -11.79 -19.02
CA PRO A 54 0.36 -11.80 -17.63
C PRO A 54 1.57 -10.89 -17.42
N PHE A 55 2.25 -10.52 -18.51
CA PHE A 55 3.43 -9.67 -18.51
C PHE A 55 3.28 -8.55 -19.53
N GLY A 56 3.85 -7.39 -19.22
CA GLY A 56 3.73 -6.20 -20.04
C GLY A 56 4.12 -4.95 -19.26
N LEU A 57 4.12 -3.82 -19.97
CA LEU A 57 4.51 -2.52 -19.44
C LEU A 57 3.30 -1.61 -19.19
N GLU A 58 2.09 -2.17 -19.27
CA GLU A 58 0.86 -1.43 -18.93
C GLU A 58 0.82 -1.11 -17.43
N LEU A 59 0.33 0.09 -17.12
CA LEU A 59 0.13 0.49 -15.73
C LEU A 59 -1.01 -0.31 -15.11
N ARG A 60 -0.83 -0.70 -13.84
CA ARG A 60 -1.76 -1.53 -13.06
C ARG A 60 -1.90 -2.97 -13.53
N LEU A 61 -1.05 -3.39 -14.49
CA LEU A 61 -1.11 -4.71 -15.12
C LEU A 61 -1.20 -5.87 -14.12
N PRO A 62 -0.38 -5.99 -13.04
CA PRO A 62 -0.44 -7.16 -12.16
C PRO A 62 -1.82 -7.34 -11.51
N ALA A 63 -2.43 -6.23 -11.08
CA ALA A 63 -3.74 -6.26 -10.46
C ALA A 63 -4.84 -6.51 -11.49
N TYR A 64 -4.76 -5.85 -12.64
CA TYR A 64 -5.74 -6.01 -13.72
C TYR A 64 -5.70 -7.41 -14.33
N PHE A 65 -4.52 -8.00 -14.53
CA PHE A 65 -4.37 -9.41 -14.90
C PHE A 65 -5.05 -10.30 -13.89
N SER A 66 -4.80 -10.11 -12.59
CA SER A 66 -5.42 -10.95 -11.55
C SER A 66 -6.94 -10.84 -11.52
N LEU A 67 -7.51 -9.66 -11.80
CA LEU A 67 -8.95 -9.46 -11.91
C LEU A 67 -9.46 -10.11 -13.19
N ALA A 68 -8.78 -9.89 -14.32
CA ALA A 68 -9.15 -10.39 -15.63
C ALA A 68 -9.19 -11.91 -15.69
N VAL A 69 -8.13 -12.58 -15.24
CA VAL A 69 -8.06 -14.04 -15.21
C VAL A 69 -9.11 -14.64 -14.27
N THR A 70 -9.40 -14.00 -13.13
CA THR A 70 -10.43 -14.51 -12.21
C THR A 70 -11.83 -14.44 -12.84
N GLU A 71 -12.12 -13.37 -13.60
CA GLU A 71 -13.42 -13.25 -14.28
C GLU A 71 -13.56 -14.24 -15.44
N VAL A 72 -12.49 -14.45 -16.22
CA VAL A 72 -12.52 -15.36 -17.38
C VAL A 72 -12.58 -16.83 -16.97
N GLU A 73 -11.82 -17.24 -15.96
CA GLU A 73 -11.71 -18.64 -15.55
C GLU A 73 -12.87 -19.11 -14.67
N ILE A 74 -13.38 -18.24 -13.79
CA ILE A 74 -14.39 -18.62 -12.78
C ILE A 74 -15.62 -17.71 -12.87
N GLY A 75 -15.38 -16.39 -12.93
CA GLY A 75 -16.45 -15.39 -12.95
C GLY A 75 -17.15 -15.22 -11.60
N GLY A 76 -17.92 -14.13 -11.47
CA GLY A 76 -18.75 -13.87 -10.30
C GLY A 76 -18.03 -13.19 -9.14
N LEU A 77 -18.81 -12.59 -8.23
CA LEU A 77 -18.29 -11.70 -7.18
C LEU A 77 -17.49 -12.42 -6.10
N VAL A 78 -17.97 -13.59 -5.67
CA VAL A 78 -17.39 -14.36 -4.57
C VAL A 78 -15.93 -14.76 -4.87
N PRO A 79 -15.60 -15.33 -6.05
CA PRO A 79 -14.20 -15.63 -6.40
C PRO A 79 -13.28 -14.42 -6.36
N HIS A 80 -13.71 -13.28 -6.89
CA HIS A 80 -12.90 -12.04 -6.82
C HIS A 80 -12.61 -11.61 -5.39
N ARG A 81 -13.61 -11.72 -4.51
CA ARG A 81 -13.48 -11.35 -3.10
C ARG A 81 -12.59 -12.32 -2.34
N ILE A 82 -12.65 -13.61 -2.64
CA ILE A 82 -11.74 -14.62 -2.08
C ILE A 82 -10.30 -14.31 -2.48
N VAL A 83 -10.04 -14.01 -3.77
CA VAL A 83 -8.70 -13.65 -4.25
C VAL A 83 -8.20 -12.35 -3.60
N SER A 84 -9.04 -11.32 -3.52
CA SER A 84 -8.68 -10.07 -2.85
C SER A 84 -8.41 -10.27 -1.35
N LEU A 85 -9.22 -11.09 -0.67
CA LEU A 85 -9.02 -11.45 0.73
C LEU A 85 -7.71 -12.22 0.94
N ALA A 86 -7.37 -13.15 0.05
CA ALA A 86 -6.09 -13.87 0.11
C ALA A 86 -4.89 -12.92 -0.01
N PHE A 87 -4.96 -11.94 -0.93
CA PHE A 87 -3.92 -10.91 -1.04
C PHE A 87 -3.85 -10.02 0.21
N HIS A 88 -5.00 -9.60 0.76
CA HIS A 88 -5.05 -8.79 1.99
C HIS A 88 -4.48 -9.53 3.21
N ILE A 89 -4.83 -10.81 3.39
CA ILE A 89 -4.24 -11.67 4.43
C ILE A 89 -2.73 -11.77 4.21
N THR A 90 -2.28 -11.95 2.97
CA THR A 90 -0.85 -11.99 2.66
C THR A 90 -0.16 -10.68 3.03
N CYS A 91 -0.77 -9.52 2.76
CA CYS A 91 -0.27 -8.22 3.24
C CYS A 91 -0.11 -8.21 4.76
N ALA A 92 -1.13 -8.64 5.52
CA ALA A 92 -1.07 -8.68 6.97
C ALA A 92 0.04 -9.62 7.49
N LEU A 93 0.24 -10.77 6.86
CA LEU A 93 1.31 -11.71 7.22
C LEU A 93 2.71 -11.18 6.91
N ILE A 94 2.89 -10.48 5.78
CA ILE A 94 4.15 -9.83 5.46
C ILE A 94 4.41 -8.64 6.39
N LEU A 95 3.38 -7.88 6.75
CA LEU A 95 3.47 -6.82 7.76
C LEU A 95 3.89 -7.38 9.12
N TYR A 96 3.26 -8.46 9.57
CA TYR A 96 3.65 -9.19 10.78
C TYR A 96 5.13 -9.54 10.76
N LYS A 97 5.60 -10.16 9.67
CA LYS A 97 7.00 -10.53 9.51
C LYS A 97 7.92 -9.30 9.54
N LEU A 98 7.59 -8.26 8.78
CA LEU A 98 8.39 -7.04 8.68
C LEU A 98 8.51 -6.35 10.05
N THR A 99 7.39 -6.12 10.73
CA THR A 99 7.36 -5.49 12.06
C THR A 99 8.12 -6.33 13.07
N HIS A 100 7.94 -7.65 13.09
CA HIS A 100 8.69 -8.53 13.96
C HIS A 100 10.20 -8.41 13.73
N ASP A 101 10.65 -8.46 12.48
CA ASP A 101 12.07 -8.40 12.14
C ASP A 101 12.67 -7.03 12.49
N LEU A 102 11.95 -5.94 12.22
CA LEU A 102 12.39 -4.58 12.59
C LEU A 102 12.46 -4.39 14.11
N LEU A 103 11.47 -4.89 14.87
CA LEU A 103 11.49 -4.82 16.34
C LEU A 103 12.66 -5.61 16.92
N ARG A 104 13.02 -6.75 16.32
CA ARG A 104 14.20 -7.52 16.72
C ARG A 104 15.51 -6.80 16.45
N LEU A 105 15.58 -6.00 15.39
CA LEU A 105 16.78 -5.23 15.04
C LEU A 105 17.04 -4.06 15.99
N VAL A 106 15.98 -3.42 16.51
CA VAL A 106 16.11 -2.25 17.40
C VAL A 106 16.14 -2.61 18.89
N THR A 107 15.88 -3.86 19.26
CA THR A 107 15.87 -4.25 20.68
C THR A 107 17.32 -4.39 21.21
N PRO A 108 17.68 -3.75 22.34
CA PRO A 108 19.04 -3.80 22.89
C PRO A 108 19.52 -5.23 23.20
N ALA A 109 20.82 -5.47 23.02
CA ALA A 109 21.46 -6.76 23.23
C ALA A 109 21.40 -7.26 24.69
N ASP A 110 21.26 -6.35 25.66
CA ASP A 110 21.24 -6.69 27.09
C ASP A 110 19.93 -7.32 27.57
N ARG A 111 18.88 -7.35 26.72
CA ARG A 111 17.62 -8.04 27.03
C ARG A 111 17.72 -9.53 26.66
N SER A 112 17.19 -10.39 27.54
CA SER A 112 17.03 -11.82 27.26
C SER A 112 16.40 -12.04 25.88
N GLU A 113 17.07 -12.84 25.01
CA GLU A 113 16.62 -13.10 23.64
C GLU A 113 15.20 -13.68 23.62
N TYR A 114 14.87 -14.52 24.61
CA TYR A 114 13.54 -15.10 24.76
C TYR A 114 12.46 -14.04 24.99
N THR A 115 12.66 -13.15 25.97
CA THR A 115 11.72 -12.09 26.32
C THR A 115 11.60 -11.05 25.20
N SER A 116 12.73 -10.68 24.60
CA SER A 116 12.80 -9.77 23.44
C SER A 116 12.00 -10.30 22.25
N GLY A 117 12.22 -11.57 21.88
CA GLY A 117 11.51 -12.22 20.78
C GLY A 117 10.01 -12.36 21.05
N ALA A 118 9.61 -12.68 22.28
CA ALA A 118 8.20 -12.75 22.66
C ALA A 118 7.49 -11.39 22.59
N ASN A 119 8.15 -10.32 23.04
CA ASN A 119 7.62 -8.96 22.97
C ASN A 119 7.49 -8.49 21.51
N ALA A 120 8.54 -8.66 20.70
CA ALA A 120 8.52 -8.31 19.28
C ALA A 120 7.41 -9.03 18.53
N ARG A 121 7.22 -10.33 18.80
CA ARG A 121 6.14 -11.13 18.23
C ARG A 121 4.76 -10.62 18.62
N THR A 122 4.58 -10.20 19.88
CA THR A 122 3.29 -9.71 20.37
C THR A 122 2.92 -8.39 19.71
N TRP A 123 3.83 -7.42 19.66
CA TRP A 123 3.58 -6.14 18.98
C TRP A 123 3.39 -6.30 17.48
N ALA A 124 4.15 -7.18 16.83
CA ALA A 124 3.96 -7.50 15.43
C ALA A 124 2.59 -8.14 15.16
N LEU A 125 2.14 -9.04 16.04
CA LEU A 125 0.81 -9.66 15.95
C LEU A 125 -0.29 -8.60 16.11
N ILE A 126 -0.18 -7.73 17.10
CA ILE A 126 -1.14 -6.64 17.34
C ILE A 126 -1.21 -5.74 16.10
N GLY A 127 -0.07 -5.23 15.61
CA GLY A 127 -0.04 -4.34 14.46
C GLY A 127 -0.61 -4.97 13.18
N ALA A 128 -0.24 -6.22 12.89
CA ALA A 128 -0.75 -6.95 11.74
C ALA A 128 -2.23 -7.30 11.85
N THR A 129 -2.70 -7.63 13.05
CA THR A 129 -4.13 -7.89 13.30
C THR A 129 -4.92 -6.61 13.12
N VAL A 130 -4.49 -5.50 13.74
CA VAL A 130 -5.11 -4.18 13.58
C VAL A 130 -5.20 -3.85 12.10
N PHE A 131 -4.12 -3.97 11.33
CA PHE A 131 -4.13 -3.77 9.88
C PHE A 131 -5.15 -4.67 9.16
N ALA A 132 -5.21 -5.95 9.50
CA ALA A 132 -6.05 -6.93 8.81
C ALA A 132 -7.55 -6.65 8.99
N ILE A 133 -7.97 -6.16 10.16
CA ILE A 133 -9.39 -5.95 10.50
C ILE A 133 -9.76 -4.46 10.64
N HIS A 134 -8.86 -3.54 10.29
CA HIS A 134 -9.10 -2.11 10.42
C HIS A 134 -10.24 -1.66 9.50
N PRO A 135 -11.16 -0.77 9.92
CA PRO A 135 -12.19 -0.22 9.04
C PRO A 135 -11.62 0.42 7.76
N VAL A 136 -10.48 1.11 7.85
CA VAL A 136 -9.79 1.68 6.67
C VAL A 136 -9.33 0.59 5.69
N ALA A 137 -8.88 -0.56 6.20
CA ALA A 137 -8.39 -1.65 5.37
C ALA A 137 -9.51 -2.31 4.54
N VAL A 138 -10.78 -2.16 4.94
CA VAL A 138 -11.94 -2.63 4.17
C VAL A 138 -11.97 -2.00 2.77
N TYR A 139 -11.53 -0.76 2.59
CA TYR A 139 -11.44 -0.15 1.25
C TYR A 139 -10.41 -0.87 0.36
N GLY A 140 -9.32 -1.39 0.92
CA GLY A 140 -8.38 -2.21 0.15
C GLY A 140 -8.92 -3.62 -0.14
N ALA A 141 -9.44 -4.28 0.90
CA ALA A 141 -9.88 -5.67 0.80
C ALA A 141 -11.21 -5.84 0.02
N ALA A 142 -12.12 -4.87 0.14
CA ALA A 142 -13.50 -4.94 -0.30
C ALA A 142 -13.88 -3.93 -1.41
N TYR A 143 -12.96 -3.19 -2.01
CA TYR A 143 -13.21 -2.48 -3.28
C TYR A 143 -12.36 -3.15 -4.38
N LEU A 144 -12.98 -3.82 -5.36
CA LEU A 144 -12.27 -4.80 -6.20
C LEU A 144 -11.12 -4.16 -6.98
N ILE A 145 -11.32 -2.96 -7.54
CA ILE A 145 -10.29 -2.24 -8.27
C ILE A 145 -9.12 -1.80 -7.37
N GLN A 146 -9.35 -1.70 -6.04
CA GLN A 146 -8.29 -1.41 -5.07
C GLN A 146 -7.36 -2.59 -4.84
N ARG A 147 -7.57 -3.74 -5.51
CA ARG A 147 -6.54 -4.77 -5.64
C ARG A 147 -5.23 -4.20 -6.20
N THR A 148 -5.30 -3.12 -6.98
CA THR A 148 -4.14 -2.31 -7.39
C THR A 148 -3.31 -1.81 -6.22
N VAL A 149 -3.96 -1.22 -5.19
CA VAL A 149 -3.31 -0.76 -3.97
C VAL A 149 -2.87 -1.94 -3.10
N VAL A 150 -3.69 -2.98 -2.95
CA VAL A 150 -3.33 -4.16 -2.14
C VAL A 150 -2.05 -4.82 -2.65
N LEU A 151 -1.92 -5.05 -3.97
CA LEU A 151 -0.70 -5.60 -4.56
C LEU A 151 0.48 -4.63 -4.44
N ALA A 152 0.25 -3.33 -4.67
CA ALA A 152 1.29 -2.32 -4.46
C ALA A 152 1.81 -2.36 -3.01
N THR A 153 0.94 -2.45 -2.01
CA THR A 153 1.30 -2.61 -0.59
C THR A 153 2.08 -3.91 -0.34
N LEU A 154 1.60 -5.05 -0.84
CA LEU A 154 2.26 -6.35 -0.68
C LEU A 154 3.70 -6.31 -1.18
N PHE A 155 3.88 -5.92 -2.45
CA PHE A 155 5.19 -5.90 -3.09
C PHE A 155 6.08 -4.78 -2.52
N SER A 156 5.50 -3.69 -2.03
CA SER A 156 6.25 -2.66 -1.31
C SER A 156 6.86 -3.20 -0.02
N MET A 157 6.08 -3.91 0.79
CA MET A 157 6.60 -4.51 2.02
C MET A 157 7.60 -5.64 1.73
N LEU A 158 7.39 -6.45 0.69
CA LEU A 158 8.38 -7.45 0.27
C LEU A 158 9.70 -6.80 -0.17
N SER A 159 9.66 -5.67 -0.87
CA SER A 159 10.84 -4.88 -1.22
C SER A 159 11.62 -4.48 0.04
N ILE A 160 10.93 -3.92 1.04
CA ILE A 160 11.56 -3.52 2.32
C ILE A 160 12.12 -4.73 3.07
N VAL A 161 11.37 -5.84 3.15
CA VAL A 161 11.82 -7.08 3.80
C VAL A 161 13.13 -7.58 3.17
N LEU A 162 13.21 -7.61 1.84
CA LEU A 162 14.41 -8.05 1.14
C LEU A 162 15.56 -7.06 1.32
N PHE A 163 15.28 -5.76 1.23
CA PHE A 163 16.28 -4.72 1.43
C PHE A 163 16.94 -4.83 2.82
N VAL A 164 16.12 -4.89 3.87
CA VAL A 164 16.55 -5.07 5.27
C VAL A 164 17.29 -6.39 5.47
N ARG A 165 16.81 -7.48 4.87
CA ARG A 165 17.49 -8.79 4.91
C ARG A 165 18.89 -8.74 4.31
N GLY A 166 19.06 -8.01 3.20
CA GLY A 166 20.36 -7.81 2.57
C GLY A 166 21.34 -7.04 3.44
N LEU A 167 20.85 -5.98 4.11
CA LEU A 167 21.62 -5.23 5.11
C LEU A 167 22.06 -6.13 6.27
N ALA A 168 21.13 -6.88 6.85
CA ALA A 168 21.40 -7.73 8.01
C ALA A 168 22.32 -8.92 7.69
N ARG A 169 22.32 -9.41 6.44
CA ARG A 169 23.12 -10.57 6.01
C ARG A 169 24.43 -10.21 5.30
N GLY A 170 24.68 -8.93 5.03
CA GLY A 170 25.83 -8.52 4.24
C GLY A 170 25.77 -8.98 2.78
N ARG A 171 24.58 -9.04 2.15
CA ARG A 171 24.37 -9.57 0.79
C ARG A 171 23.70 -8.58 -0.16
N HIS A 172 24.44 -8.07 -1.13
CA HIS A 172 23.92 -7.13 -2.15
C HIS A 172 22.88 -7.73 -3.11
N ALA A 173 22.86 -9.06 -3.32
CA ALA A 173 21.86 -9.71 -4.16
C ALA A 173 20.42 -9.45 -3.70
N ASP A 174 20.23 -9.24 -2.39
CA ASP A 174 18.94 -8.91 -1.81
C ASP A 174 18.49 -7.48 -2.17
N ALA A 175 19.40 -6.54 -2.48
CA ALA A 175 19.04 -5.22 -3.00
C ALA A 175 18.41 -5.32 -4.39
N VAL A 176 18.96 -6.15 -5.27
CA VAL A 176 18.40 -6.39 -6.60
C VAL A 176 17.03 -7.07 -6.50
N SER A 177 16.93 -8.08 -5.62
CA SER A 177 15.65 -8.76 -5.36
C SER A 177 14.60 -7.79 -4.80
N ALA A 178 15.00 -6.87 -3.92
CA ALA A 178 14.13 -5.81 -3.41
C ALA A 178 13.67 -4.86 -4.52
N ALA A 179 14.57 -4.48 -5.44
CA ALA A 179 14.22 -3.64 -6.58
C ALA A 179 13.23 -4.33 -7.53
N LEU A 180 13.35 -5.65 -7.74
CA LEU A 180 12.36 -6.41 -8.52
C LEU A 180 10.97 -6.37 -7.88
N MET A 181 10.88 -6.52 -6.55
CA MET A 181 9.60 -6.36 -5.84
C MET A 181 9.07 -4.93 -5.98
N TYR A 182 9.93 -3.91 -5.89
CA TYR A 182 9.54 -2.52 -6.12
C TYR A 182 8.97 -2.32 -7.53
N SER A 183 9.59 -2.91 -8.57
CA SER A 183 9.09 -2.81 -9.95
C SER A 183 7.66 -3.32 -10.07
N VAL A 184 7.33 -4.45 -9.43
CA VAL A 184 5.95 -4.96 -9.40
C VAL A 184 5.03 -4.04 -8.59
N ALA A 185 5.51 -3.47 -7.48
CA ALA A 185 4.73 -2.55 -6.67
C ALA A 185 4.34 -1.28 -7.44
N VAL A 186 5.31 -0.62 -8.09
CA VAL A 186 5.07 0.63 -8.83
C VAL A 186 4.25 0.40 -10.11
N LEU A 187 4.38 -0.77 -10.74
CA LEU A 187 3.50 -1.20 -11.83
C LEU A 187 2.09 -1.57 -11.35
N SER A 188 1.92 -1.95 -10.08
CA SER A 188 0.58 -2.20 -9.50
C SER A 188 -0.13 -0.90 -9.16
N LYS A 189 0.60 0.10 -8.63
CA LYS A 189 0.08 1.44 -8.37
C LYS A 189 1.19 2.49 -8.34
N GLU A 190 0.93 3.62 -8.98
CA GLU A 190 1.93 4.66 -9.23
C GLU A 190 2.42 5.36 -7.96
N HIS A 191 1.60 5.43 -6.91
CA HIS A 191 1.98 6.05 -5.64
C HIS A 191 3.15 5.33 -4.94
N SER A 192 3.46 4.08 -5.32
CA SER A 192 4.64 3.37 -4.82
C SER A 192 5.95 3.97 -5.32
N ILE A 193 5.95 4.98 -6.19
CA ILE A 193 7.14 5.68 -6.69
C ILE A 193 8.09 6.13 -5.57
N LEU A 194 7.55 6.53 -4.40
CA LEU A 194 8.32 7.00 -3.24
C LEU A 194 8.90 5.87 -2.38
N LEU A 195 8.54 4.61 -2.63
CA LEU A 195 8.99 3.46 -1.84
C LEU A 195 10.51 3.38 -1.68
N PRO A 196 11.35 3.59 -2.73
CA PRO A 196 12.78 3.39 -2.58
C PRO A 196 13.39 4.32 -1.53
N GLY A 197 12.88 5.55 -1.44
CA GLY A 197 13.27 6.49 -0.38
C GLY A 197 12.91 5.97 1.01
N ALA A 198 11.67 5.49 1.19
CA ALA A 198 11.21 4.91 2.44
C ALA A 198 12.01 3.65 2.86
N ALA A 199 12.35 2.78 1.90
CA ALA A 199 13.12 1.58 2.17
C ALA A 199 14.56 1.89 2.61
N VAL A 200 15.22 2.89 1.99
CA VAL A 200 16.58 3.30 2.35
C VAL A 200 16.66 3.84 3.78
N LEU A 201 15.61 4.45 4.32
CA LEU A 201 15.57 4.87 5.73
C LEU A 201 15.76 3.70 6.70
N ALA A 202 15.46 2.46 6.30
CA ALA A 202 15.69 1.28 7.13
C ALA A 202 17.18 1.01 7.41
N VAL A 203 18.11 1.63 6.67
CA VAL A 203 19.55 1.60 6.98
C VAL A 203 19.82 2.06 8.43
N LEU A 204 19.03 3.02 8.92
CA LEU A 204 19.15 3.57 10.28
C LEU A 204 18.84 2.52 11.38
N LEU A 205 18.21 1.40 11.03
CA LEU A 205 17.72 0.40 11.98
C LEU A 205 18.59 -0.87 12.06
N VAL A 206 19.41 -1.16 11.04
CA VAL A 206 20.07 -2.47 10.89
C VAL A 206 21.47 -2.52 11.51
N GLY A 207 22.07 -1.37 11.84
CA GLY A 207 23.42 -1.33 12.43
C GLY A 207 24.53 -1.90 11.54
N ALA A 208 24.30 -1.96 10.22
CA ALA A 208 25.28 -2.46 9.26
C ALA A 208 26.48 -1.51 9.12
N GLU A 209 27.63 -2.06 8.72
CA GLU A 209 28.83 -1.26 8.43
C GLU A 209 28.52 -0.20 7.36
N ARG A 210 28.95 1.05 7.61
CA ARG A 210 28.51 2.24 6.86
C ARG A 210 28.79 2.12 5.35
N ARG A 211 29.98 1.67 4.96
CA ARG A 211 30.37 1.51 3.55
C ARG A 211 29.52 0.44 2.87
N PHE A 212 29.28 -0.70 3.54
CA PHE A 212 28.38 -1.74 3.05
C PHE A 212 26.96 -1.19 2.88
N ALA A 213 26.42 -0.50 3.89
CA ALA A 213 25.06 0.02 3.88
C ALA A 213 24.85 1.05 2.76
N VAL A 214 25.79 1.99 2.56
CA VAL A 214 25.75 2.97 1.46
C VAL A 214 25.79 2.27 0.11
N ARG A 215 26.69 1.29 -0.07
CA ARG A 215 26.78 0.53 -1.33
C ARG A 215 25.50 -0.25 -1.61
N HIS A 216 24.94 -0.88 -0.58
CA HIS A 216 23.69 -1.64 -0.69
C HIS A 216 22.50 -0.74 -1.05
N ALA A 217 22.38 0.42 -0.42
CA ALA A 217 21.39 1.44 -0.74
C ALA A 217 21.56 1.97 -2.17
N ALA A 218 22.79 2.26 -2.60
CA ALA A 218 23.07 2.71 -3.96
C ALA A 218 22.69 1.66 -5.01
N ILE A 219 23.04 0.39 -4.79
CA ILE A 219 22.64 -0.72 -5.68
C ILE A 219 21.11 -0.82 -5.77
N TYR A 220 20.42 -0.75 -4.63
CA TYR A 220 18.96 -0.79 -4.59
C TYR A 220 18.34 0.38 -5.37
N LEU A 221 18.77 1.61 -5.12
CA LEU A 221 18.26 2.81 -5.81
C LEU A 221 18.51 2.76 -7.32
N LEU A 222 19.73 2.39 -7.73
CA LEU A 222 20.07 2.24 -9.15
C LEU A 222 19.24 1.15 -9.82
N ALA A 223 19.00 0.03 -9.14
CA ALA A 223 18.16 -1.05 -9.65
C ALA A 223 16.67 -0.69 -9.69
N CYS A 224 16.19 0.24 -8.85
CA CYS A 224 14.82 0.76 -8.90
C CYS A 224 14.63 1.79 -10.03
N ALA A 225 15.69 2.51 -10.42
CA ALA A 225 15.61 3.63 -11.35
C ALA A 225 14.88 3.31 -12.69
N PRO A 226 15.11 2.16 -13.37
CA PRO A 226 14.42 1.87 -14.62
C PRO A 226 12.89 1.84 -14.49
N ALA A 227 12.36 1.18 -13.45
CA ALA A 227 10.92 1.12 -13.23
C ALA A 227 10.34 2.49 -12.82
N ALA A 228 11.08 3.24 -12.00
CA ALA A 228 10.70 4.59 -11.59
C ALA A 228 10.62 5.56 -12.78
N ILE A 229 11.66 5.54 -13.63
CA ILE A 229 11.73 6.34 -14.86
C ILE A 229 10.60 5.95 -15.80
N PHE A 230 10.40 4.65 -16.04
CA PHE A 230 9.34 4.14 -16.91
C PHE A 230 7.96 4.66 -16.49
N VAL A 231 7.56 4.46 -15.24
CA VAL A 231 6.24 4.89 -14.74
C VAL A 231 6.10 6.42 -14.79
N THR A 232 7.17 7.14 -14.48
CA THR A 232 7.18 8.61 -14.55
C THR A 232 6.97 9.09 -15.97
N LEU A 233 7.73 8.56 -16.94
CA LEU A 233 7.62 8.91 -18.36
C LEU A 233 6.22 8.60 -18.90
N PHE A 234 5.64 7.45 -18.56
CA PHE A 234 4.30 7.06 -18.99
C PHE A 234 3.19 7.97 -18.44
N ARG A 235 3.47 8.69 -17.35
CA ARG A 235 2.55 9.65 -16.71
C ARG A 235 2.92 11.12 -16.96
N THR A 236 3.98 11.42 -17.72
CA THR A 236 4.42 12.82 -17.97
C THR A 236 3.31 13.70 -18.54
N TRP A 237 2.45 13.16 -19.39
CA TRP A 237 1.32 13.89 -19.98
C TRP A 237 0.26 14.33 -18.95
N LEU A 238 0.23 13.70 -17.77
CA LEU A 238 -0.69 13.97 -16.67
C LEU A 238 -0.11 14.99 -15.66
N ILE A 239 1.21 15.15 -15.62
CA ILE A 239 1.88 15.99 -14.62
C ILE A 239 1.54 17.46 -14.89
N GLY A 240 0.94 18.11 -13.89
CA GLY A 240 0.57 19.52 -13.97
C GLY A 240 -0.62 19.82 -14.88
N ARG A 241 -1.40 18.80 -15.28
CA ARG A 241 -2.61 18.96 -16.08
C ARG A 241 -3.85 18.56 -15.30
N ALA A 242 -4.92 19.35 -15.44
CA ALA A 242 -6.25 18.96 -15.00
C ALA A 242 -6.77 17.86 -15.93
N TYR A 243 -6.98 16.67 -15.40
CA TYR A 243 -7.47 15.51 -16.16
C TYR A 243 -8.78 14.93 -15.61
N GLU A 244 -9.20 15.38 -14.42
CA GLU A 244 -10.42 14.89 -13.79
C GLU A 244 -11.63 15.45 -14.54
N PRO A 245 -12.60 14.60 -14.97
CA PRO A 245 -13.74 15.04 -15.77
C PRO A 245 -14.52 16.21 -15.16
N ASP A 246 -14.65 16.23 -13.83
CA ASP A 246 -15.40 17.24 -13.09
C ASP A 246 -14.56 18.44 -12.62
N PHE A 247 -13.29 18.54 -13.02
CA PHE A 247 -12.42 19.64 -12.60
C PHE A 247 -13.02 21.01 -12.94
N GLY A 248 -13.63 21.16 -14.12
CA GLY A 248 -14.24 22.42 -14.54
C GLY A 248 -15.40 22.86 -13.63
N ALA A 249 -16.22 21.92 -13.19
CA ALA A 249 -17.32 22.21 -12.27
C ALA A 249 -16.80 22.67 -10.90
N VAL A 250 -15.76 22.01 -10.38
CA VAL A 250 -15.12 22.36 -9.11
C VAL A 250 -14.38 23.70 -9.20
N ALA A 251 -13.65 23.94 -10.29
CA ALA A 251 -12.92 25.19 -10.52
C ALA A 251 -13.88 26.39 -10.57
N ASN A 252 -15.02 26.26 -11.26
CA ASN A 252 -16.05 27.31 -11.32
C ASN A 252 -16.68 27.60 -9.95
N GLN A 253 -16.94 26.56 -9.14
CA GLN A 253 -17.44 26.74 -7.78
C GLN A 253 -16.45 27.49 -6.89
N LEU A 254 -15.16 27.20 -7.04
CA LEU A 254 -14.10 27.85 -6.29
C LEU A 254 -13.88 29.31 -6.70
N GLU A 255 -13.85 29.58 -8.02
CA GLU A 255 -13.68 30.93 -8.56
C GLU A 255 -14.82 31.85 -8.12
N GLY A 256 -16.05 31.33 -8.11
CA GLY A 256 -17.23 32.04 -7.63
C GLY A 256 -17.17 32.47 -6.16
N VAL A 257 -16.27 31.91 -5.34
CA VAL A 257 -16.15 32.26 -3.92
C VAL A 257 -14.85 32.99 -3.59
N PHE A 258 -13.72 32.63 -4.22
CA PHE A 258 -12.43 33.24 -3.92
C PHE A 258 -12.09 34.43 -4.83
N GLY A 259 -12.87 34.67 -5.89
CA GLY A 259 -12.66 35.80 -6.81
C GLY A 259 -11.34 35.75 -7.60
N HIS A 260 -10.67 34.60 -7.57
CA HIS A 260 -9.43 34.32 -8.29
C HIS A 260 -9.59 33.00 -9.04
N ALA A 261 -9.00 32.91 -10.24
CA ALA A 261 -9.01 31.68 -11.01
C ALA A 261 -8.15 30.62 -10.30
N VAL A 262 -8.78 29.57 -9.78
CA VAL A 262 -8.06 28.40 -9.21
C VAL A 262 -7.13 27.74 -10.23
N ALA A 263 -7.37 27.99 -11.52
CA ALA A 263 -6.48 27.63 -12.61
C ALA A 263 -5.02 28.10 -12.38
N ASP A 264 -4.82 29.28 -11.76
CA ASP A 264 -3.51 29.91 -11.61
C ASP A 264 -2.63 29.25 -10.52
N PHE A 265 -3.23 28.55 -9.56
CA PHE A 265 -2.54 27.91 -8.42
C PHE A 265 -2.77 26.39 -8.32
N SER A 266 -3.27 25.78 -9.39
CA SER A 266 -3.75 24.39 -9.38
C SER A 266 -2.75 23.36 -8.83
N TRP A 267 -1.45 23.51 -9.09
CA TRP A 267 -0.44 22.57 -8.63
C TRP A 267 -0.08 22.71 -7.15
N SER A 268 0.16 23.93 -6.66
CA SER A 268 0.45 24.18 -5.24
C SER A 268 -0.74 23.81 -4.36
N MET A 269 -1.96 24.11 -4.84
CA MET A 269 -3.21 23.69 -4.21
C MET A 269 -3.34 22.17 -4.13
N SER A 270 -3.01 21.46 -5.20
CA SER A 270 -2.97 20.00 -5.20
C SER A 270 -1.96 19.47 -4.18
N ALA A 271 -0.74 20.01 -4.14
CA ALA A 271 0.29 19.58 -3.20
C ALA A 271 -0.12 19.78 -1.73
N VAL A 272 -0.65 20.95 -1.37
CA VAL A 272 -1.14 21.24 -0.01
C VAL A 272 -2.32 20.33 0.35
N THR A 273 -3.24 20.11 -0.58
CA THR A 273 -4.39 19.22 -0.37
C THR A 273 -3.94 17.78 -0.12
N GLN A 274 -3.01 17.26 -0.92
CA GLN A 274 -2.46 15.91 -0.74
C GLN A 274 -1.72 15.78 0.60
N ALA A 275 -0.96 16.80 1.01
CA ALA A 275 -0.31 16.84 2.31
C ALA A 275 -1.33 16.84 3.48
N GLY A 276 -2.41 17.63 3.39
CA GLY A 276 -3.48 17.62 4.38
C GLY A 276 -4.24 16.29 4.44
N LEU A 277 -4.52 15.69 3.27
CA LEU A 277 -5.17 14.37 3.19
C LEU A 277 -4.34 13.26 3.82
N PHE A 278 -3.00 13.34 3.73
CA PHE A 278 -2.12 12.39 4.43
C PHE A 278 -2.41 12.37 5.94
N PHE A 279 -2.44 13.54 6.59
CA PHE A 279 -2.72 13.63 8.03
C PHE A 279 -4.16 13.25 8.37
N LYS A 280 -5.13 13.61 7.52
CA LYS A 280 -6.53 13.16 7.68
C LYS A 280 -6.63 11.65 7.66
N TYR A 281 -6.03 10.98 6.68
CA TYR A 281 -6.06 9.52 6.60
C TYR A 281 -5.31 8.89 7.77
N LEU A 282 -4.19 9.47 8.21
CA LEU A 282 -3.50 9.02 9.42
C LEU A 282 -4.41 9.12 10.66
N ALA A 283 -5.16 10.21 10.83
CA ALA A 283 -6.13 10.35 11.92
C ALA A 283 -7.23 9.29 11.84
N LEU A 284 -7.74 8.96 10.65
CA LEU A 284 -8.73 7.89 10.44
C LEU A 284 -8.19 6.49 10.74
N TRP A 285 -6.87 6.28 10.65
CA TRP A 285 -6.22 5.05 11.12
C TRP A 285 -6.13 4.97 12.66
N LEU A 286 -6.14 6.10 13.36
CA LEU A 286 -6.14 6.16 14.83
C LEU A 286 -7.56 6.14 15.41
N TRP A 287 -8.49 6.84 14.76
CA TRP A 287 -9.90 6.95 15.13
C TRP A 287 -10.78 6.74 13.88
N PRO A 288 -11.17 5.49 13.59
CA PRO A 288 -11.94 5.19 12.38
C PRO A 288 -13.41 5.62 12.52
N ASP A 289 -13.72 6.85 12.12
CA ASP A 289 -15.10 7.28 11.89
C ASP A 289 -15.55 6.93 10.46
N THR A 290 -16.42 5.91 10.35
CA THR A 290 -16.95 5.46 9.06
C THR A 290 -17.73 6.55 8.30
N ARG A 291 -18.27 7.57 8.99
CA ARG A 291 -18.96 8.69 8.36
C ARG A 291 -17.98 9.60 7.64
N ALA A 292 -16.84 9.90 8.27
CA ALA A 292 -15.74 10.67 7.72
C ALA A 292 -14.92 9.91 6.66
N MET A 293 -15.11 8.59 6.57
CA MET A 293 -14.53 7.72 5.56
C MET A 293 -15.42 7.54 4.32
N SER A 294 -16.66 8.03 4.33
CA SER A 294 -17.53 7.96 3.16
C SER A 294 -16.87 8.67 1.97
N ILE A 295 -16.87 8.01 0.81
CA ILE A 295 -16.22 8.52 -0.42
C ILE A 295 -16.95 9.76 -0.98
N ASP A 296 -18.16 10.04 -0.49
CA ASP A 296 -19.04 11.12 -0.95
C ASP A 296 -18.84 12.46 -0.20
N ILE A 297 -17.60 12.74 0.22
CA ILE A 297 -17.27 14.06 0.76
C ILE A 297 -17.00 14.96 -0.44
N ARG A 298 -18.03 15.67 -0.92
CA ARG A 298 -17.78 16.96 -1.58
C ARG A 298 -16.99 17.79 -0.59
N VAL A 299 -15.70 17.97 -0.87
CA VAL A 299 -14.82 18.80 -0.06
C VAL A 299 -15.36 20.22 -0.19
N ASP A 300 -15.92 20.75 0.89
CA ASP A 300 -16.21 22.17 0.97
C ASP A 300 -14.87 22.91 1.01
N PHE A 301 -14.47 23.42 -0.15
CA PHE A 301 -13.20 24.10 -0.31
C PHE A 301 -13.14 25.47 0.40
N LEU A 302 -14.30 26.02 0.82
CA LEU A 302 -14.38 27.20 1.70
C LEU A 302 -13.83 26.90 3.08
N GLN A 303 -14.02 25.63 3.46
CA GLN A 303 -13.32 24.92 4.52
C GLN A 303 -11.82 25.26 4.53
N THR A 304 -11.20 25.01 3.36
CA THR A 304 -9.79 24.66 3.12
C THR A 304 -8.75 25.64 3.61
N TRP A 305 -9.16 26.88 3.84
CA TRP A 305 -8.25 27.97 4.16
C TRP A 305 -8.43 28.57 5.55
N SER A 306 -9.32 28.01 6.38
CA SER A 306 -9.26 28.30 7.81
C SER A 306 -7.97 27.73 8.40
N ALA A 307 -7.34 28.42 9.36
CA ALA A 307 -6.18 27.87 10.08
C ALA A 307 -6.47 26.50 10.74
N GLY A 308 -7.75 26.21 10.99
CA GLY A 308 -8.23 24.89 11.42
C GLY A 308 -8.11 23.79 10.37
N TRP A 309 -8.07 24.10 9.06
CA TRP A 309 -8.03 23.11 8.00
C TRP A 309 -6.70 22.39 7.81
N ILE A 310 -5.60 23.05 8.22
CA ILE A 310 -4.26 22.47 8.22
C ILE A 310 -4.05 21.56 9.45
N VAL A 311 -4.83 21.77 10.52
CA VAL A 311 -4.54 21.20 11.85
C VAL A 311 -5.60 20.22 12.35
N LEU A 312 -6.88 20.36 11.96
CA LEU A 312 -7.98 19.60 12.55
C LEU A 312 -9.07 19.26 11.52
N LYS A 313 -9.09 18.01 11.08
CA LYS A 313 -10.36 17.28 10.98
C LYS A 313 -10.28 16.00 11.82
N VAL A 314 -10.78 16.12 13.04
CA VAL A 314 -11.76 15.14 13.55
C VAL A 314 -13.10 15.52 12.95
#